data_AF-A0AAV7G891-F1
#
_entry.id   AF-A0AAV7G891-F1
#
_cell.length_a   1.000
_cell.length_b   1.000
_cell.length_c   1.000
_cell.angle_alpha   90.00
_cell.angle_beta   90.00
_cell.angle_gamma   90.00
#
_symmetry.space_group_name_H-M   'P 1'
#
loop_
_entity.id
_entity.type
_entity.pdbx_description
1 polymer ?
#
loop_
_entity_poly.entity_id
_entity_poly.type
_entity_poly.pdbx_seq_one_letter_code
_entity_poly.pdbx_strand_id
1 'polypeptide(L)'
;MIANYFIFNKEFQSDIVFESLKGMSTYLGAAPIVQCLERYEPDLIITSRVADAALFLAPMVYELGWDWNDFNQLAQGTLAGHLLECGCQLTGGYFIHPGDIHREISFEQLLDLSLPFAEIGYGGEVYVAKADGSGGVLNLSTCAEQLLYEVWDPSSYITPDVVIDLRDVYFCSLSDDRVCCDGTKPSTIRYPEKLLRLTPSECGWKGWGEISYGGYKCLLRAEAADFLVRSWVDEKYPGIKDSIISYIIGYDSLKAANSSKRISSSEQLMEVRLRMDGLFKLKEQAIHFAQEFMALYTNGPAGGGGICTGHKEEILLLKEQVEREEVLWRTEARRSNVAVRAEGAREASDLFVIPKRNYVRNITAPALEPAPSGKKIPLYQVAHSRAGDKGNDLNFSIIPHFPGDIVKLRLVITPEWVKGVVSSLLDFSPFSNPMASKQRNDKLEQVTVEIYEARGINSLNVVVRNILDGGVNCSRRIDRHGKTVSDLILCQENEKINISYFYLSYFSLLVTSVKSLLHLL
;
A
#
# COMPACT_ATOMS: atom_id res chain seq x y z
N MET A 1 -4.71 17.40 28.95
CA MET A 1 -4.09 16.48 29.91
C MET A 1 -3.40 15.42 29.07
N ILE A 2 -2.06 15.34 29.11
CA ILE A 2 -1.29 14.44 28.24
C ILE A 2 -1.13 13.11 28.97
N ALA A 3 -1.84 12.07 28.54
CA ALA A 3 -1.58 10.70 28.98
C ALA A 3 -0.35 10.18 28.21
N ASN A 4 0.82 10.17 28.85
CA ASN A 4 1.98 9.44 28.35
C ASN A 4 1.77 7.96 28.65
N TYR A 5 1.76 7.10 27.64
CA TYR A 5 1.88 5.67 27.87
C TYR A 5 3.35 5.24 27.75
N PHE A 6 3.80 4.51 28.76
CA PHE A 6 4.93 3.61 28.66
C PHE A 6 4.40 2.20 28.88
N ILE A 7 4.61 1.31 27.92
CA ILE A 7 4.43 -0.14 28.12
C ILE A 7 5.56 -0.60 29.05
N PHE A 8 5.23 -1.12 30.23
CA PHE A 8 6.17 -1.92 31.02
C PHE A 8 5.50 -3.20 31.51
N ASN A 9 6.14 -4.33 31.23
CA ASN A 9 5.83 -5.62 31.82
C ASN A 9 6.21 -5.59 33.31
N LYS A 10 5.18 -5.68 34.15
CA LYS A 10 5.10 -5.96 35.60
C LYS A 10 6.25 -5.51 36.53
N GLU A 11 5.91 -4.65 37.50
CA GLU A 11 6.62 -4.54 38.78
C GLU A 11 6.30 -5.76 39.66
N PHE A 12 7.35 -6.44 40.13
CA PHE A 12 7.38 -7.08 41.43
C PHE A 12 8.73 -6.73 42.09
N GLN A 13 8.71 -6.66 43.42
CA GLN A 13 9.73 -6.13 44.33
C GLN A 13 11.20 -6.46 43.99
N SER A 14 12.03 -5.40 44.12
CA SER A 14 13.46 -5.34 44.47
C SER A 14 14.40 -6.46 43.96
N ASP A 15 15.38 -6.03 43.17
CA ASP A 15 16.62 -6.75 42.79
C ASP A 15 16.56 -7.74 41.63
N ILE A 16 15.94 -7.32 40.51
CA ILE A 16 16.26 -7.89 39.19
C ILE A 16 16.59 -6.74 38.23
N VAL A 17 17.82 -6.78 37.71
CA VAL A 17 18.31 -5.87 36.67
C VAL A 17 17.42 -6.04 35.43
N PHE A 18 16.65 -4.99 35.10
CA PHE A 18 15.90 -4.92 33.84
C PHE A 18 16.90 -4.82 32.68
N GLU A 19 17.26 -5.94 32.07
CA GLU A 19 17.70 -5.90 30.68
C GLU A 19 16.52 -5.42 29.84
N SER A 20 16.62 -4.19 29.33
CA SER A 20 15.63 -3.63 28.42
C SER A 20 15.41 -4.59 27.25
N LEU A 21 14.21 -5.14 27.09
CA LEU A 21 13.73 -5.72 25.84
C LEU A 21 13.62 -4.57 24.81
N LYS A 22 14.75 -4.16 24.23
CA LYS A 22 14.85 -2.94 23.40
C LYS A 22 13.90 -3.03 22.20
N GLY A 23 12.86 -2.20 22.18
CA GLY A 23 12.14 -1.80 20.96
C GLY A 23 11.06 -2.75 20.44
N MET A 24 10.63 -3.76 21.19
CA MET A 24 9.50 -4.63 20.79
C MET A 24 8.17 -3.87 20.87
N SER A 25 7.27 -4.10 19.90
CA SER A 25 5.96 -3.45 19.84
C SER A 25 4.87 -4.43 19.46
N THR A 26 3.89 -4.62 20.34
CA THR A 26 2.68 -5.42 20.06
C THR A 26 1.54 -4.49 19.64
N TYR A 27 0.83 -4.84 18.57
CA TYR A 27 -0.33 -4.10 18.10
C TYR A 27 -1.53 -4.34 19.04
N LEU A 28 -1.90 -3.30 19.77
CA LEU A 28 -3.09 -3.29 20.63
C LEU A 28 -4.33 -2.76 19.90
N GLY A 29 -5.50 -3.07 20.44
CA GLY A 29 -6.79 -2.61 19.96
C GLY A 29 -7.28 -1.32 20.61
N ALA A 30 -8.58 -1.08 20.49
CA ALA A 30 -9.30 0.09 21.00
C ALA A 30 -9.54 0.02 22.52
N ALA A 31 -9.59 -1.17 23.11
CA ALA A 31 -9.92 -1.34 24.54
C ALA A 31 -9.03 -0.53 25.52
N PRO A 32 -7.69 -0.47 25.37
CA PRO A 32 -6.84 0.38 26.23
C PRO A 32 -7.09 1.89 26.08
N ILE A 33 -7.58 2.33 24.91
CA ILE A 33 -7.92 3.73 24.64
C ILE A 33 -9.25 4.05 25.33
N VAL A 34 -10.27 3.19 25.14
CA VAL A 34 -11.58 3.33 25.80
C VAL A 34 -11.45 3.36 27.32
N GLN A 35 -10.65 2.45 27.91
CA GLN A 35 -10.39 2.47 29.36
C GLN A 35 -9.80 3.81 29.83
N CYS A 36 -8.96 4.46 29.01
CA CYS A 36 -8.39 5.75 29.37
C CYS A 36 -9.42 6.88 29.29
N LEU A 37 -10.30 6.86 28.28
CA LEU A 37 -11.40 7.81 28.17
C LEU A 37 -12.33 7.71 29.38
N GLU A 38 -12.76 6.49 29.74
CA GLU A 38 -13.64 6.22 30.88
C GLU A 38 -13.05 6.63 32.23
N ARG A 39 -11.74 6.40 32.43
CA ARG A 39 -11.12 6.60 33.75
C ARG A 39 -10.65 8.01 34.01
N TYR A 40 -10.20 8.72 32.97
CA TYR A 40 -9.42 9.94 33.14
C TYR A 40 -9.95 11.15 32.38
N GLU A 41 -10.91 10.97 31.47
CA GLU A 41 -11.44 12.03 30.59
C GLU A 41 -10.29 12.90 30.00
N PRO A 42 -9.27 12.29 29.35
CA PRO A 42 -8.06 13.00 28.97
C PRO A 42 -8.26 13.87 27.73
N ASP A 43 -7.67 15.07 27.70
CA ASP A 43 -7.66 15.87 26.47
C ASP A 43 -6.71 15.32 25.38
N LEU A 44 -5.71 14.50 25.73
CA LEU A 44 -4.78 13.87 24.79
C LEU A 44 -4.35 12.48 25.27
N ILE A 45 -4.49 11.49 24.40
CA ILE A 45 -4.03 10.11 24.60
C ILE A 45 -2.80 9.87 23.71
N ILE A 46 -1.66 9.50 24.31
CA ILE A 46 -0.45 9.10 23.57
C ILE A 46 -0.25 7.60 23.77
N THR A 47 -0.70 6.79 22.83
CA THR A 47 -0.55 5.34 22.90
C THR A 47 0.76 4.84 22.30
N SER A 48 1.12 3.61 22.64
CA SER A 48 2.13 2.80 21.96
C SER A 48 1.65 2.34 20.57
N ARG A 49 2.13 1.19 20.07
CA ARG A 49 1.62 0.62 18.81
C ARG A 49 0.19 0.10 19.01
N VAL A 50 -0.76 0.74 18.34
CA VAL A 50 -2.13 0.26 18.17
C VAL A 50 -2.38 -0.02 16.69
N ALA A 51 -3.44 -0.77 16.38
CA ALA A 51 -3.95 -0.81 15.02
C ALA A 51 -4.51 0.56 14.62
N ASP A 52 -4.32 0.96 13.36
CA ASP A 52 -4.70 2.29 12.90
C ASP A 52 -6.23 2.49 12.99
N ALA A 53 -7.02 1.49 12.57
CA ALA A 53 -8.47 1.48 12.75
C ALA A 53 -8.92 1.59 14.23
N ALA A 54 -8.11 1.13 15.20
CA ALA A 54 -8.47 1.20 16.61
C ALA A 54 -8.51 2.64 17.16
N LEU A 55 -7.76 3.56 16.54
CA LEU A 55 -7.79 4.99 16.87
C LEU A 55 -9.16 5.61 16.59
N PHE A 56 -9.89 5.08 15.61
CA PHE A 56 -11.23 5.52 15.23
C PHE A 56 -12.32 4.70 15.91
N LEU A 57 -12.11 3.38 16.10
CA LEU A 57 -13.07 2.53 16.78
C LEU A 57 -13.25 2.91 18.26
N ALA A 58 -12.17 3.28 18.95
CA ALA A 58 -12.22 3.63 20.37
C ALA A 58 -13.22 4.76 20.70
N PRO A 59 -13.18 5.95 20.06
CA PRO A 59 -14.18 6.99 20.33
C PRO A 59 -15.60 6.57 19.94
N MET A 60 -15.79 5.74 18.90
CA MET A 60 -17.12 5.21 18.55
C MET A 60 -17.69 4.34 19.68
N VAL A 61 -16.88 3.42 20.21
CA VAL A 61 -17.30 2.54 21.32
C VAL A 61 -17.59 3.36 22.58
N TYR A 62 -16.73 4.33 22.91
CA TYR A 62 -16.88 5.16 24.11
C TYR A 62 -18.11 6.07 24.04
N GLU A 63 -18.27 6.85 22.97
CA GLU A 63 -19.34 7.85 22.87
C GLU A 63 -20.73 7.22 22.61
N LEU A 64 -20.79 6.12 21.87
CA LEU A 64 -22.06 5.45 21.53
C LEU A 64 -22.42 4.34 22.51
N GLY A 65 -21.54 4.02 23.46
CA GLY A 65 -21.76 2.99 24.47
C GLY A 65 -21.93 1.58 23.88
N TRP A 66 -21.20 1.27 22.81
CA TRP A 66 -21.29 -0.03 22.14
C TRP A 66 -20.77 -1.18 23.03
N ASP A 67 -21.44 -2.33 22.95
CA ASP A 67 -21.03 -3.53 23.67
C ASP A 67 -19.87 -4.21 22.94
N TRP A 68 -18.79 -4.54 23.66
CA TRP A 68 -17.66 -5.30 23.14
C TRP A 68 -18.03 -6.70 22.65
N ASN A 69 -19.21 -7.21 23.01
CA ASN A 69 -19.74 -8.47 22.52
C ASN A 69 -20.63 -8.32 21.28
N ASP A 70 -21.00 -7.09 20.89
CA ASP A 70 -21.67 -6.84 19.61
C ASP A 70 -20.65 -6.69 18.49
N PHE A 71 -20.22 -7.84 17.97
CA PHE A 71 -19.27 -7.91 16.88
C PHE A 71 -19.75 -7.28 15.58
N ASN A 72 -21.06 -7.04 15.38
CA ASN A 72 -21.53 -6.35 14.18
C ASN A 72 -21.22 -4.85 14.25
N GLN A 73 -21.46 -4.23 15.40
CA GLN A 73 -21.08 -2.83 15.63
C GLN A 73 -19.56 -2.65 15.57
N LEU A 74 -18.80 -3.53 16.22
CA LEU A 74 -17.34 -3.50 16.14
C LEU A 74 -16.84 -3.68 14.70
N ALA A 75 -17.47 -4.55 13.91
CA ALA A 75 -17.10 -4.75 12.51
C ALA A 75 -17.37 -3.51 11.65
N GLN A 76 -18.50 -2.83 11.86
CA GLN A 76 -18.83 -1.58 11.19
C GLN A 76 -17.90 -0.44 11.60
N GLY A 77 -17.64 -0.27 12.90
CA GLY A 77 -16.68 0.73 13.38
C GLY A 77 -15.26 0.48 12.88
N THR A 78 -14.85 -0.79 12.76
CA THR A 78 -13.54 -1.14 12.19
C THR A 78 -13.48 -0.85 10.70
N LEU A 79 -14.56 -1.11 9.93
CA LEU A 79 -14.66 -0.68 8.53
C LEU A 79 -14.52 0.84 8.43
N ALA A 80 -15.22 1.61 9.25
CA ALA A 80 -15.11 3.06 9.29
C ALA A 80 -13.67 3.50 9.58
N GLY A 81 -13.03 2.92 10.61
CA GLY A 81 -11.64 3.21 10.95
C GLY A 81 -10.65 2.89 9.81
N HIS A 82 -10.84 1.75 9.15
CA HIS A 82 -10.04 1.34 7.98
C HIS A 82 -10.22 2.29 6.78
N LEU A 83 -11.39 2.88 6.60
CA LEU A 83 -11.62 3.87 5.54
C LEU A 83 -11.02 5.25 5.88
N LEU A 84 -10.92 5.60 7.15
CA LEU A 84 -10.43 6.92 7.60
C LEU A 84 -8.91 7.00 7.78
N GLU A 85 -8.20 5.88 7.79
CA GLU A 85 -6.74 5.86 7.95
C GLU A 85 -5.98 6.38 6.71
N CYS A 86 -4.66 6.52 6.85
CA CYS A 86 -3.75 6.88 5.75
C CYS A 86 -3.94 8.27 5.10
N GLY A 87 -4.62 9.20 5.79
CA GLY A 87 -4.68 10.62 5.42
C GLY A 87 -5.80 10.92 4.42
N CYS A 88 -5.51 11.63 3.33
CA CYS A 88 -6.52 12.06 2.36
C CYS A 88 -6.83 11.00 1.27
N GLN A 89 -6.50 9.72 1.46
CA GLN A 89 -6.67 8.71 0.41
C GLN A 89 -8.13 8.52 0.00
N LEU A 90 -9.04 8.48 0.98
CA LEU A 90 -10.47 8.36 0.75
C LEU A 90 -11.07 9.54 -0.03
N THR A 91 -10.44 10.72 0.06
CA THR A 91 -10.88 12.00 -0.53
C THR A 91 -10.05 12.41 -1.76
N GLY A 92 -9.35 11.47 -2.39
CA GLY A 92 -8.69 11.66 -3.69
C GLY A 92 -7.17 11.80 -3.63
N GLY A 93 -6.57 11.82 -2.44
CA GLY A 93 -5.13 11.69 -2.26
C GLY A 93 -4.63 10.34 -2.78
N TYR A 94 -3.50 10.32 -3.48
CA TYR A 94 -2.97 9.13 -4.17
C TYR A 94 -3.89 8.53 -5.25
N PHE A 95 -5.12 8.99 -5.43
CA PHE A 95 -6.06 8.49 -6.45
C PHE A 95 -5.85 9.13 -7.82
N ILE A 96 -5.50 10.42 -7.85
CA ILE A 96 -5.35 11.16 -9.11
C ILE A 96 -4.34 10.50 -10.05
N HIS A 97 -4.75 10.36 -11.31
CA HIS A 97 -3.87 9.97 -12.38
C HIS A 97 -4.06 10.89 -13.60
N PRO A 98 -3.19 11.89 -13.83
CA PRO A 98 -3.27 12.74 -15.01
C PRO A 98 -3.22 11.92 -16.31
N GLY A 99 -4.19 12.14 -17.21
CA GLY A 99 -4.33 11.38 -18.45
C GLY A 99 -5.18 10.11 -18.34
N ASP A 100 -5.70 9.78 -17.15
CA ASP A 100 -6.73 8.77 -16.96
C ASP A 100 -8.09 9.46 -16.74
N ILE A 101 -9.01 9.30 -17.69
CA ILE A 101 -10.32 9.97 -17.70
C ILE A 101 -11.20 9.57 -16.50
N HIS A 102 -10.94 8.43 -15.86
CA HIS A 102 -11.71 7.95 -14.71
C HIS A 102 -11.12 8.43 -13.37
N ARG A 103 -9.89 8.96 -13.37
CA ARG A 103 -9.16 9.41 -12.17
C ARG A 103 -8.60 10.82 -12.33
N GLU A 104 -9.22 11.60 -13.21
CA GLU A 104 -8.85 12.99 -13.45
C GLU A 104 -9.42 13.89 -12.35
N ILE A 105 -8.53 14.64 -11.71
CA ILE A 105 -8.87 15.70 -10.75
C ILE A 105 -8.09 16.93 -11.17
N SER A 106 -8.73 18.10 -11.15
CA SER A 106 -8.04 19.37 -11.46
C SER A 106 -6.92 19.64 -10.45
N PHE A 107 -5.82 20.25 -10.89
CA PHE A 107 -4.72 20.58 -9.98
C PHE A 107 -5.15 21.54 -8.87
N GLU A 108 -6.12 22.42 -9.13
CA GLU A 108 -6.68 23.32 -8.13
C GLU A 108 -7.36 22.56 -6.99
N GLN A 109 -8.06 21.46 -7.29
CA GLN A 109 -8.69 20.61 -6.26
C GLN A 109 -7.68 19.85 -5.39
N LEU A 110 -6.43 19.72 -5.81
CA LEU A 110 -5.38 19.08 -5.01
C LEU A 110 -4.78 20.01 -3.94
N LEU A 111 -5.01 21.32 -4.06
CA LEU A 111 -4.43 22.30 -3.14
C LEU A 111 -5.06 22.27 -1.75
N ASP A 112 -6.29 21.76 -1.65
CA ASP A 112 -7.09 21.75 -0.42
C ASP A 112 -7.82 20.41 -0.24
N LEU A 113 -7.06 19.31 -0.25
CA LEU A 113 -7.60 17.98 0.03
C LEU A 113 -8.03 17.88 1.50
N SER A 114 -9.33 17.64 1.73
CA SER A 114 -9.86 17.40 3.08
C SER A 114 -9.38 16.06 3.61
N LEU A 115 -8.98 16.01 4.89
CA LEU A 115 -9.00 14.74 5.62
C LEU A 115 -10.44 14.22 5.65
N PRO A 116 -10.67 12.91 5.47
CA PRO A 116 -12.01 12.35 5.58
C PRO A 116 -12.49 12.39 7.04
N PHE A 117 -13.80 12.40 7.21
CA PHE A 117 -14.45 12.10 8.49
C PHE A 117 -15.60 11.11 8.26
N ALA A 118 -16.11 10.51 9.33
CA ALA A 118 -17.29 9.66 9.25
C ALA A 118 -18.34 10.11 10.26
N GLU A 119 -19.60 10.05 9.83
CA GLU A 119 -20.76 10.13 10.70
C GLU A 119 -21.20 8.71 11.02
N ILE A 120 -21.29 8.40 12.31
CA ILE A 120 -21.59 7.06 12.81
C ILE A 120 -22.94 7.10 13.51
N GLY A 121 -23.88 6.28 13.02
CA GLY A 121 -25.18 6.09 13.65
C GLY A 121 -25.10 5.19 14.88
N TYR A 122 -26.04 5.34 15.80
CA TYR A 122 -26.11 4.49 17.00
C TYR A 122 -26.23 2.99 16.65
N GLY A 123 -26.89 2.67 15.53
CA GLY A 123 -27.06 1.31 15.02
C GLY A 123 -25.83 0.76 14.30
N GLY A 124 -24.76 1.54 14.14
CA GLY A 124 -23.57 1.17 13.38
C GLY A 124 -23.62 1.58 11.90
N GLU A 125 -24.54 2.45 11.50
CA GLU A 125 -24.55 3.03 10.16
C GLU A 125 -23.32 3.91 9.94
N VAL A 126 -22.62 3.72 8.82
CA VAL A 126 -21.37 4.45 8.52
C VAL A 126 -21.56 5.31 7.27
N TYR A 127 -21.32 6.61 7.42
CA TYR A 127 -21.26 7.55 6.30
C TYR A 127 -19.92 8.24 6.29
N VAL A 128 -19.09 7.94 5.29
CA VAL A 128 -17.83 8.67 5.09
C VAL A 128 -18.09 9.95 4.31
N ALA A 129 -17.36 11.00 4.66
CA ALA A 129 -17.56 12.33 4.10
C ALA A 129 -16.25 13.12 3.98
N LYS A 130 -16.29 14.16 3.15
CA LYS A 130 -15.27 15.20 3.07
C LYS A 130 -15.85 16.55 3.47
N ALA A 131 -15.00 17.48 3.89
CA ALA A 131 -15.46 18.81 4.27
C ALA A 131 -16.13 19.55 3.10
N ASP A 132 -17.24 20.23 3.39
CA ASP A 132 -17.96 21.03 2.39
C ASP A 132 -17.07 22.14 1.83
N GLY A 133 -17.13 22.33 0.52
CA GLY A 133 -16.30 23.30 -0.21
C GLY A 133 -14.82 22.95 -0.34
N SER A 134 -14.34 21.84 0.26
CA SER A 134 -12.95 21.39 0.11
C SER A 134 -12.66 20.88 -1.30
N GLY A 135 -11.38 20.84 -1.66
CA GLY A 135 -10.88 20.09 -2.80
C GLY A 135 -10.99 18.57 -2.63
N GLY A 136 -10.45 17.85 -3.61
CA GLY A 136 -10.49 16.39 -3.68
C GLY A 136 -11.76 15.81 -4.29
N VAL A 137 -11.88 14.49 -4.24
CA VAL A 137 -13.03 13.71 -4.73
C VAL A 137 -13.33 12.58 -3.75
N LEU A 138 -14.61 12.39 -3.42
CA LEU A 138 -15.07 11.24 -2.67
C LEU A 138 -16.09 10.49 -3.53
N ASN A 139 -15.75 9.28 -3.96
CA ASN A 139 -16.62 8.47 -4.80
C ASN A 139 -16.40 6.97 -4.55
N LEU A 140 -17.15 6.12 -5.27
CA LEU A 140 -17.07 4.68 -5.09
C LEU A 140 -15.68 4.12 -5.40
N SER A 141 -14.93 4.74 -6.32
CA SER A 141 -13.58 4.33 -6.69
C SER A 141 -12.54 4.67 -5.62
N THR A 142 -12.63 5.85 -5.00
CA THR A 142 -11.74 6.21 -3.87
C THR A 142 -12.02 5.33 -2.66
N CYS A 143 -13.30 5.07 -2.36
CA CYS A 143 -13.70 4.11 -1.32
C CYS A 143 -13.22 2.69 -1.60
N ALA A 144 -13.30 2.22 -2.85
CA ALA A 144 -12.85 0.88 -3.23
C ALA A 144 -11.31 0.73 -3.13
N GLU A 145 -10.53 1.74 -3.52
CA GLU A 145 -9.08 1.72 -3.37
C GLU A 145 -8.66 1.66 -1.90
N GLN A 146 -9.31 2.46 -1.06
CA GLN A 146 -9.04 2.47 0.39
C GLN A 146 -9.47 1.16 1.05
N LEU A 147 -10.64 0.62 0.69
CA LEU A 147 -11.15 -0.64 1.25
C LEU A 147 -10.16 -1.79 1.06
N LEU A 148 -9.48 -1.87 -0.08
CA LEU A 148 -8.55 -2.94 -0.41
C LEU A 148 -7.08 -2.59 -0.11
N TYR A 149 -6.80 -1.39 0.40
CA TYR A 149 -5.44 -0.97 0.73
C TYR A 149 -4.88 -1.80 1.90
N GLU A 150 -3.72 -2.44 1.69
CA GLU A 150 -3.04 -3.27 2.70
C GLU A 150 -3.89 -4.40 3.31
N VAL A 151 -4.96 -4.78 2.60
CA VAL A 151 -5.81 -5.93 2.92
C VAL A 151 -5.25 -7.18 2.26
N TRP A 152 -5.15 -8.24 3.06
CA TRP A 152 -4.64 -9.54 2.66
C TRP A 152 -5.76 -10.46 2.19
N ASP A 153 -6.37 -11.17 3.12
CA ASP A 153 -7.59 -11.92 2.89
C ASP A 153 -8.78 -11.04 3.29
N PRO A 154 -9.56 -10.51 2.34
CA PRO A 154 -10.73 -9.70 2.67
C PRO A 154 -11.81 -10.50 3.42
N SER A 155 -11.79 -11.84 3.44
CA SER A 155 -12.72 -12.63 4.26
C SER A 155 -12.30 -12.74 5.74
N SER A 156 -11.07 -12.34 6.05
CA SER A 156 -10.44 -12.46 7.35
C SER A 156 -9.46 -11.31 7.56
N TYR A 157 -9.97 -10.07 7.52
CA TYR A 157 -9.16 -8.89 7.82
C TYR A 157 -8.98 -8.79 9.34
N ILE A 158 -7.79 -9.12 9.81
CA ILE A 158 -7.48 -9.27 11.23
C ILE A 158 -7.12 -7.91 11.83
N THR A 159 -7.92 -7.46 12.80
CA THR A 159 -7.55 -6.38 13.72
C THR A 159 -7.54 -6.90 15.16
N PRO A 160 -6.86 -6.20 16.11
CA PRO A 160 -6.81 -6.64 17.50
C PRO A 160 -8.18 -6.70 18.20
N ASP A 161 -9.18 -5.94 17.76
CA ASP A 161 -10.50 -5.90 18.41
C ASP A 161 -11.47 -6.91 17.78
N VAL A 162 -11.47 -7.02 16.46
CA VAL A 162 -12.38 -7.89 15.70
C VAL A 162 -11.74 -8.31 14.37
N VAL A 163 -12.03 -9.53 13.91
CA VAL A 163 -11.69 -9.96 12.56
C VAL A 163 -12.93 -9.77 11.68
N ILE A 164 -12.79 -9.04 10.57
CA ILE A 164 -13.92 -8.64 9.72
C ILE A 164 -13.85 -9.24 8.32
N ASP A 165 -15.01 -9.50 7.74
CA ASP A 165 -15.21 -9.89 6.35
C ASP A 165 -15.65 -8.67 5.54
N LEU A 166 -14.78 -8.25 4.63
CA LEU A 166 -14.92 -7.10 3.73
C LEU A 166 -15.47 -7.49 2.36
N ARG A 167 -15.68 -8.79 2.07
CA ARG A 167 -16.00 -9.24 0.69
C ARG A 167 -17.32 -8.70 0.17
N ASP A 168 -18.29 -8.51 1.04
CA ASP A 168 -19.63 -8.05 0.68
C ASP A 168 -19.86 -6.57 1.03
N VAL A 169 -18.79 -5.83 1.36
CA VAL A 169 -18.87 -4.38 1.55
C VAL A 169 -19.24 -3.70 0.24
N TYR A 170 -20.22 -2.80 0.31
CA TYR A 170 -20.68 -2.00 -0.82
C TYR A 170 -20.80 -0.53 -0.41
N PHE A 171 -20.79 0.33 -1.43
CA PHE A 171 -20.82 1.78 -1.26
C PHE A 171 -21.99 2.38 -2.03
N CYS A 172 -22.65 3.37 -1.43
CA CYS A 172 -23.72 4.13 -2.08
C CYS A 172 -23.45 5.63 -1.95
N SER A 173 -23.27 6.32 -3.09
CA SER A 173 -23.08 7.77 -3.09
C SER A 173 -24.41 8.46 -2.73
N LEU A 174 -24.36 9.32 -1.72
CA LEU A 174 -25.50 10.12 -1.27
C LEU A 174 -25.41 11.56 -1.79
N SER A 175 -24.19 12.08 -1.89
CA SER A 175 -23.84 13.35 -2.52
C SER A 175 -22.38 13.30 -2.99
N ASP A 176 -21.89 14.40 -3.58
CA ASP A 176 -20.49 14.56 -4.00
C ASP A 176 -19.49 14.51 -2.82
N ASP A 177 -20.00 14.76 -1.60
CA ASP A 177 -19.19 14.85 -0.39
C ASP A 177 -19.52 13.77 0.63
N ARG A 178 -20.39 12.80 0.31
CA ARG A 178 -20.87 11.80 1.27
C ARG A 178 -21.20 10.45 0.62
N VAL A 179 -20.67 9.38 1.20
CA VAL A 179 -20.88 7.99 0.76
C VAL A 179 -21.30 7.14 1.95
N CYS A 180 -22.38 6.38 1.79
CA CYS A 180 -22.78 5.34 2.73
C CYS A 180 -21.93 4.08 2.51
N CYS A 181 -21.48 3.47 3.61
CA CYS A 181 -20.66 2.27 3.64
C CYS A 181 -21.37 1.19 4.46
N ASP A 182 -21.58 0.00 3.88
CA ASP A 182 -22.25 -1.09 4.56
C ASP A 182 -21.81 -2.45 4.00
N GLY A 183 -22.24 -3.55 4.61
CA GLY A 183 -22.02 -4.92 4.15
C GLY A 183 -20.87 -5.65 4.84
N THR A 184 -20.09 -4.97 5.69
CA THR A 184 -19.08 -5.62 6.54
C THR A 184 -19.77 -6.47 7.61
N LYS A 185 -19.15 -7.59 7.93
CA LYS A 185 -19.62 -8.51 8.97
C LYS A 185 -18.43 -9.01 9.76
N PRO A 186 -18.63 -9.41 11.02
CA PRO A 186 -17.59 -10.14 11.72
C PRO A 186 -17.33 -11.48 10.99
N SER A 187 -16.07 -11.86 10.87
CA SER A 187 -15.65 -13.12 10.27
C SER A 187 -16.03 -14.31 11.17
N THR A 188 -15.88 -15.54 10.67
CA THR A 188 -16.18 -16.76 11.43
C THR A 188 -15.32 -16.83 12.71
N ILE A 189 -14.05 -16.48 12.58
CA ILE A 189 -13.19 -16.18 13.74
C ILE A 189 -13.53 -14.74 14.13
N ARG A 190 -14.04 -14.52 15.34
CA ARG A 190 -14.55 -13.20 15.75
C ARG A 190 -13.45 -12.24 16.19
N TYR A 191 -12.45 -12.75 16.90
CA TYR A 191 -11.30 -11.98 17.39
C TYR A 191 -10.05 -12.88 17.33
N PRO A 192 -8.84 -12.31 17.19
CA PRO A 192 -7.65 -13.12 17.11
C PRO A 192 -7.16 -13.52 18.51
N GLU A 193 -6.87 -14.82 18.70
CA GLU A 193 -6.23 -15.37 19.91
C GLU A 193 -4.79 -14.84 20.07
N LYS A 194 -4.15 -14.46 18.95
CA LYS A 194 -2.78 -13.97 18.92
C LYS A 194 -2.70 -12.55 18.38
N LEU A 195 -1.84 -11.74 18.98
CA LEU A 195 -1.55 -10.38 18.54
C LEU A 195 -0.23 -10.32 17.77
N LEU A 196 -0.17 -9.42 16.79
CA LEU A 196 1.06 -9.15 16.05
C LEU A 196 2.05 -8.40 16.94
N ARG A 197 3.25 -8.96 17.09
CA ARG A 197 4.41 -8.33 17.72
C ARG A 197 5.51 -8.11 16.70
N LEU A 198 6.07 -6.92 16.71
CA LEU A 198 7.25 -6.56 15.93
C LEU A 198 8.47 -6.51 16.85
N THR A 199 9.50 -7.28 16.50
CA THR A 199 10.77 -7.34 17.23
C THR A 199 11.89 -6.83 16.32
N PRO A 200 12.61 -5.76 16.70
CA PRO A 200 13.74 -5.29 15.91
C PRO A 200 14.89 -6.29 15.97
N SER A 201 15.52 -6.54 14.81
CA SER A 201 16.66 -7.44 14.66
C SER A 201 17.66 -6.84 13.67
N GLU A 202 18.95 -6.93 13.96
CA GLU A 202 20.00 -6.47 13.06
C GLU A 202 19.98 -7.26 11.75
N CYS A 203 19.98 -6.56 10.61
CA CYS A 203 19.92 -7.14 9.27
C CYS A 203 21.19 -6.86 8.44
N GLY A 204 22.26 -6.43 9.12
CA GLY A 204 23.53 -6.08 8.50
C GLY A 204 23.59 -4.61 8.06
N TRP A 205 24.32 -4.36 6.97
CA TRP A 205 24.70 -3.02 6.53
C TRP A 205 24.33 -2.81 5.08
N LYS A 206 23.53 -1.78 4.82
CA LYS A 206 23.26 -1.32 3.46
C LYS A 206 24.34 -0.38 3.00
N GLY A 207 24.82 -0.57 1.77
CA GLY A 207 25.65 0.38 1.05
C GLY A 207 24.98 0.75 -0.27
N TRP A 208 25.09 2.00 -0.69
CA TRP A 208 24.54 2.43 -1.98
C TRP A 208 25.47 3.38 -2.73
N GLY A 209 25.27 3.41 -4.05
CA GLY A 209 25.90 4.38 -4.93
C GLY A 209 25.00 4.75 -6.11
N GLU A 210 25.08 5.99 -6.53
CA GLU A 210 24.37 6.55 -7.68
C GLU A 210 25.27 7.40 -8.56
N ILE A 211 25.12 7.32 -9.89
CA ILE A 211 25.80 8.19 -10.85
C ILE A 211 24.92 8.45 -12.08
N SER A 212 24.92 9.67 -12.58
CA SER A 212 24.17 10.06 -13.78
C SER A 212 25.04 10.05 -15.05
N TYR A 213 24.44 9.67 -16.17
CA TYR A 213 25.00 9.78 -17.52
C TYR A 213 24.00 10.45 -18.45
N GLY A 214 24.39 11.58 -19.05
CA GLY A 214 23.58 12.31 -20.03
C GLY A 214 24.10 12.17 -21.46
N GLY A 215 23.20 12.14 -22.44
CA GLY A 215 23.47 12.18 -23.87
C GLY A 215 23.76 10.83 -24.50
N TYR A 216 24.46 10.86 -25.64
CA TYR A 216 24.71 9.69 -26.50
C TYR A 216 25.20 8.46 -25.72
N LYS A 217 24.54 7.32 -25.94
CA LYS A 217 24.88 6.02 -25.34
C LYS A 217 25.01 6.05 -23.80
N CYS A 218 24.17 6.83 -23.11
CA CYS A 218 24.14 6.90 -21.66
C CYS A 218 23.92 5.53 -20.98
N LEU A 219 23.06 4.67 -21.52
CA LEU A 219 22.85 3.31 -21.02
C LEU A 219 24.10 2.43 -21.07
N LEU A 220 24.86 2.46 -22.17
CA LEU A 220 26.09 1.67 -22.30
C LEU A 220 27.18 2.16 -21.34
N ARG A 221 27.18 3.46 -21.01
CA ARG A 221 28.06 4.00 -19.98
C ARG A 221 27.62 3.57 -18.59
N ALA A 222 26.32 3.54 -18.30
CA ALA A 222 25.82 2.99 -17.05
C ALA A 222 26.17 1.49 -16.92
N GLU A 223 26.06 0.71 -18.00
CA GLU A 223 26.47 -0.70 -18.05
C GLU A 223 27.95 -0.89 -17.74
N ALA A 224 28.81 -0.09 -18.37
CA ALA A 224 30.25 -0.13 -18.09
C ALA A 224 30.55 0.25 -16.64
N ALA A 225 29.83 1.21 -16.05
CA ALA A 225 30.00 1.59 -14.65
C ALA A 225 29.57 0.48 -13.68
N ASP A 226 28.43 -0.17 -13.92
CA ASP A 226 27.98 -1.33 -13.15
C ASP A 226 29.02 -2.45 -13.17
N PHE A 227 29.55 -2.77 -14.36
CA PHE A 227 30.60 -3.76 -14.54
C PHE A 227 31.87 -3.44 -13.74
N LEU A 228 32.33 -2.18 -13.79
CA LEU A 228 33.55 -1.74 -13.08
C LEU A 228 33.38 -1.86 -11.56
N VAL A 229 32.30 -1.31 -11.00
CA VAL A 229 32.06 -1.36 -9.55
C VAL A 229 31.93 -2.79 -9.06
N ARG A 230 31.18 -3.64 -9.78
CA ARG A 230 31.07 -5.07 -9.42
C ARG A 230 32.43 -5.77 -9.45
N SER A 231 33.31 -5.40 -10.37
CA SER A 231 34.65 -5.99 -10.48
C SER A 231 35.56 -5.55 -9.33
N TRP A 232 35.64 -4.24 -9.05
CA TRP A 232 36.50 -3.70 -7.98
C TRP A 232 36.11 -4.20 -6.59
N VAL A 233 34.81 -4.27 -6.33
CA VAL A 233 34.29 -4.72 -5.03
C VAL A 233 34.55 -6.22 -4.80
N ASP A 234 34.44 -7.03 -5.86
CA ASP A 234 34.68 -8.47 -5.82
C ASP A 234 36.17 -8.83 -5.72
N GLU A 235 37.07 -7.93 -6.16
CA GLU A 235 38.53 -8.10 -6.03
C GLU A 235 38.96 -8.16 -4.57
N LYS A 236 38.43 -7.25 -3.73
CA LYS A 236 38.75 -7.24 -2.29
C LYS A 236 37.94 -8.25 -1.50
N TYR A 237 36.67 -8.45 -1.84
CA TYR A 237 35.76 -9.38 -1.18
C TYR A 237 35.10 -10.32 -2.20
N PRO A 238 35.72 -11.46 -2.52
CA PRO A 238 35.18 -12.40 -3.51
C PRO A 238 33.76 -12.88 -3.16
N GLY A 239 32.87 -12.83 -4.15
CA GLY A 239 31.46 -13.24 -4.04
C GLY A 239 30.52 -12.13 -3.55
N ILE A 240 31.02 -10.99 -3.11
CA ILE A 240 30.17 -9.96 -2.51
C ILE A 240 29.30 -9.23 -3.54
N LYS A 241 29.69 -9.26 -4.83
CA LYS A 241 28.91 -8.66 -5.92
C LYS A 241 27.50 -9.23 -6.04
N ASP A 242 27.28 -10.46 -5.59
CA ASP A 242 25.97 -11.13 -5.59
C ASP A 242 25.01 -10.53 -4.54
N SER A 243 25.55 -9.77 -3.58
CA SER A 243 24.77 -9.02 -2.59
C SER A 243 24.26 -7.68 -3.13
N ILE A 244 24.65 -7.31 -4.36
CA ILE A 244 24.37 -6.00 -4.97
C ILE A 244 23.30 -6.13 -6.07
N ILE A 245 22.24 -5.36 -5.93
CA ILE A 245 21.23 -5.12 -6.98
C ILE A 245 21.55 -3.79 -7.66
N SER A 246 21.37 -3.74 -8.97
CA SER A 246 21.48 -2.51 -9.75
C SER A 246 20.26 -2.29 -10.64
N TYR A 247 19.97 -1.02 -10.90
CA TYR A 247 18.89 -0.57 -11.77
C TYR A 247 19.15 0.86 -12.24
N ILE A 248 18.48 1.25 -13.32
CA ILE A 248 18.65 2.52 -14.00
C ILE A 248 17.38 3.37 -13.83
N ILE A 249 17.49 4.46 -13.07
CA ILE A 249 16.44 5.48 -12.96
C ILE A 249 16.32 6.18 -14.32
N GLY A 250 15.08 6.27 -14.81
CA GLY A 250 14.76 6.72 -16.18
C GLY A 250 14.69 5.59 -17.22
N TYR A 251 14.91 4.32 -16.83
CA TYR A 251 14.84 3.18 -17.74
C TYR A 251 14.12 1.96 -17.13
N ASP A 252 14.63 1.39 -16.03
CA ASP A 252 14.12 0.13 -15.46
C ASP A 252 14.03 0.09 -13.92
N SER A 253 14.21 1.22 -13.23
CA SER A 253 14.21 1.29 -11.76
C SER A 253 12.94 0.76 -11.09
N LEU A 254 11.78 0.97 -11.72
CA LEU A 254 10.49 0.45 -11.26
C LEU A 254 10.12 -0.90 -11.90
N LYS A 255 10.93 -1.38 -12.86
CA LYS A 255 10.66 -2.58 -13.68
C LYS A 255 9.28 -2.57 -14.34
N ALA A 256 8.73 -1.39 -14.62
CA ALA A 256 7.37 -1.14 -15.11
C ALA A 256 7.09 -1.61 -16.56
N ALA A 257 8.13 -1.96 -17.32
CA ALA A 257 8.01 -2.46 -18.68
C ALA A 257 8.64 -3.86 -18.80
N ASN A 258 7.98 -4.74 -19.56
CA ASN A 258 8.51 -6.06 -19.87
C ASN A 258 9.77 -5.89 -20.74
N SER A 259 10.93 -6.19 -20.16
CA SER A 259 12.28 -5.97 -20.72
C SER A 259 12.55 -6.70 -22.05
N SER A 260 11.61 -7.52 -22.52
CA SER A 260 11.66 -8.18 -23.83
C SER A 260 11.44 -7.22 -25.00
N LYS A 261 10.77 -6.08 -24.78
CA LYS A 261 10.78 -4.96 -25.75
C LYS A 261 11.98 -4.07 -25.43
N ARG A 262 13.18 -4.47 -25.91
CA ARG A 262 14.29 -3.50 -26.09
C ARG A 262 13.67 -2.27 -26.73
N ILE A 263 13.82 -1.09 -26.09
CA ILE A 263 13.36 0.18 -26.64
C ILE A 263 13.68 0.17 -28.13
N SER A 264 12.64 0.17 -28.96
CA SER A 264 12.82 0.33 -30.40
C SER A 264 13.70 1.55 -30.58
N SER A 265 14.72 1.46 -31.43
CA SER A 265 15.79 2.44 -31.69
C SER A 265 15.36 3.90 -31.96
N SER A 266 14.08 4.23 -31.85
CA SER A 266 13.46 5.54 -32.04
C SER A 266 13.40 6.42 -30.79
N GLU A 267 13.49 5.90 -29.56
CA GLU A 267 13.55 6.72 -28.34
C GLU A 267 14.98 6.76 -27.79
N GLN A 268 15.74 7.79 -28.18
CA GLN A 268 17.01 8.07 -27.53
C GLN A 268 16.75 8.64 -26.13
N LEU A 269 17.00 7.84 -25.10
CA LEU A 269 17.07 8.33 -23.72
C LEU A 269 18.11 9.45 -23.63
N MET A 270 17.70 10.60 -23.11
CA MET A 270 18.56 11.77 -23.01
C MET A 270 19.44 11.73 -21.75
N GLU A 271 19.00 11.07 -20.70
CA GLU A 271 19.74 10.93 -19.45
C GLU A 271 19.26 9.70 -18.68
N VAL A 272 20.16 9.13 -17.88
CA VAL A 272 19.87 8.03 -16.98
C VAL A 272 20.69 8.14 -15.70
N ARG A 273 20.24 7.51 -14.63
CA ARG A 273 21.01 7.40 -13.39
C ARG A 273 21.13 5.95 -12.95
N LEU A 274 22.36 5.43 -12.95
CA LEU A 274 22.68 4.12 -12.38
C LEU A 274 22.56 4.23 -10.87
N ARG A 275 21.81 3.30 -10.28
CA ARG A 275 21.72 3.07 -8.84
C ARG A 275 22.16 1.64 -8.56
N MET A 276 23.04 1.48 -7.57
CA MET A 276 23.46 0.18 -7.06
C MET A 276 23.24 0.16 -5.54
N ASP A 277 22.56 -0.86 -5.04
CA ASP A 277 22.25 -1.07 -3.63
C ASP A 277 22.73 -2.47 -3.21
N GLY A 278 23.61 -2.51 -2.21
CA GLY A 278 24.08 -3.75 -1.60
C GLY A 278 23.60 -3.90 -0.17
N LEU A 279 23.28 -5.13 0.22
CA LEU A 279 23.00 -5.51 1.61
C LEU A 279 24.07 -6.49 2.07
N PHE A 280 24.90 -6.07 3.02
CA PHE A 280 26.12 -6.74 3.42
C PHE A 280 26.04 -7.18 4.88
N LYS A 281 26.83 -8.21 5.25
CA LYS A 281 26.88 -8.66 6.65
C LYS A 281 27.71 -7.73 7.53
N LEU A 282 28.78 -7.17 6.96
CA LEU A 282 29.76 -6.38 7.69
C LEU A 282 29.73 -4.91 7.26
N LYS A 283 29.99 -4.01 8.21
CA LYS A 283 30.05 -2.57 7.96
C LYS A 283 31.12 -2.21 6.94
N GLU A 284 32.28 -2.86 7.04
CA GLU A 284 33.47 -2.63 6.22
C GLU A 284 33.19 -2.92 4.75
N GLN A 285 32.34 -3.92 4.48
CA GLN A 285 31.90 -4.28 3.14
C GLN A 285 31.04 -3.17 2.52
N ALA A 286 30.09 -2.62 3.29
CA ALA A 286 29.25 -1.51 2.83
C ALA A 286 30.06 -0.24 2.56
N ILE A 287 31.02 0.07 3.45
CA ILE A 287 31.95 1.19 3.27
C ILE A 287 32.80 0.99 2.02
N HIS A 288 33.39 -0.19 1.85
CA HIS A 288 34.21 -0.48 0.68
C HIS A 288 33.42 -0.40 -0.62
N PHE A 289 32.22 -0.96 -0.66
CA PHE A 289 31.33 -0.82 -1.82
C PHE A 289 31.05 0.66 -2.17
N ALA A 290 30.76 1.50 -1.17
CA ALA A 290 30.56 2.94 -1.39
C ALA A 290 31.83 3.65 -1.88
N GLN A 291 33.03 3.22 -1.44
CA GLN A 291 34.32 3.75 -1.91
C GLN A 291 34.60 3.36 -3.36
N GLU A 292 34.41 2.10 -3.73
CA GLU A 292 34.60 1.65 -5.11
C GLU A 292 33.61 2.30 -6.07
N PHE A 293 32.37 2.51 -5.62
CA PHE A 293 31.41 3.27 -6.41
C PHE A 293 31.88 4.72 -6.61
N MET A 294 32.43 5.36 -5.57
CA MET A 294 32.95 6.73 -5.66
C MET A 294 34.15 6.84 -6.62
N ALA A 295 34.95 5.77 -6.78
CA ALA A 295 36.07 5.73 -7.71
C ALA A 295 35.66 5.92 -9.17
N LEU A 296 34.37 5.73 -9.53
CA LEU A 296 33.84 6.06 -10.85
C LEU A 296 34.04 7.52 -11.24
N TYR A 297 34.19 8.45 -10.29
CA TYR A 297 34.35 9.89 -10.59
C TYR A 297 35.55 10.16 -11.51
N THR A 298 36.64 9.40 -11.34
CA THR A 298 37.88 9.58 -12.09
C THR A 298 38.26 8.36 -12.92
N ASN A 299 37.70 7.19 -12.61
CA ASN A 299 38.05 5.91 -13.26
C ASN A 299 36.89 5.28 -14.03
N GLY A 300 35.70 5.90 -13.99
CA GLY A 300 34.51 5.43 -14.67
C GLY A 300 34.39 5.91 -16.12
N PRO A 301 33.33 5.51 -16.82
CA PRO A 301 33.00 5.98 -18.15
C PRO A 301 32.87 7.50 -18.26
N ALA A 302 33.18 8.05 -19.44
CA ALA A 302 33.21 9.49 -19.66
C ALA A 302 31.85 10.17 -19.40
N GLY A 303 31.90 11.36 -18.80
CA GLY A 303 30.72 12.19 -18.55
C GLY A 303 29.78 11.64 -17.47
N GLY A 304 30.31 10.85 -16.53
CA GLY A 304 29.62 10.52 -15.28
C GLY A 304 29.61 11.71 -14.32
N GLY A 305 28.47 11.98 -13.68
CA GLY A 305 28.33 13.12 -12.78
C GLY A 305 27.29 12.91 -11.68
N GLY A 306 27.32 13.77 -10.66
CA GLY A 306 26.34 13.75 -9.57
C GLY A 306 26.41 12.49 -8.71
N ILE A 307 27.62 12.01 -8.39
CA ILE A 307 27.80 10.84 -7.53
C ILE A 307 27.16 11.08 -6.15
N CYS A 308 26.35 10.13 -5.69
CA CYS A 308 25.87 10.08 -4.32
C CYS A 308 26.12 8.67 -3.77
N THR A 309 26.75 8.57 -2.61
CA THR A 309 26.99 7.29 -1.94
C THR A 309 26.65 7.38 -0.47
N GLY A 310 26.47 6.23 0.16
CA GLY A 310 26.33 6.16 1.60
C GLY A 310 26.21 4.73 2.09
N HIS A 311 26.18 4.59 3.40
CA HIS A 311 25.96 3.33 4.06
C HIS A 311 25.21 3.55 5.38
N LYS A 312 24.47 2.55 5.82
CA LYS A 312 23.82 2.54 7.14
C LYS A 312 23.60 1.12 7.63
N GLU A 313 23.47 0.98 8.94
CA GLU A 313 22.97 -0.25 9.55
C GLU A 313 21.49 -0.42 9.19
N GLU A 314 21.07 -1.64 8.90
CA GLU A 314 19.67 -1.97 8.64
C GLU A 314 19.09 -2.79 9.78
N ILE A 315 17.89 -2.42 10.20
CA ILE A 315 17.11 -3.11 11.22
C ILE A 315 15.90 -3.73 10.53
N LEU A 316 15.80 -5.06 10.60
CA LEU A 316 14.62 -5.79 10.18
C LEU A 316 13.62 -5.84 11.35
N LEU A 317 12.34 -5.66 11.04
CA LEU A 317 11.27 -5.91 12.00
C LEU A 317 10.76 -7.33 11.79
N LEU A 318 11.16 -8.23 12.69
CA LEU A 318 10.66 -9.60 12.72
C LEU A 318 9.19 -9.58 13.17
N LYS A 319 8.35 -10.29 12.43
CA LYS A 319 6.93 -10.45 12.76
C LYS A 319 6.76 -11.72 13.58
N GLU A 320 6.18 -11.57 14.76
CA GLU A 320 5.86 -12.66 15.66
C GLU A 320 4.39 -12.57 16.06
N GLN A 321 3.84 -13.70 16.46
CA GLN A 321 2.52 -13.78 17.06
C GLN A 321 2.69 -14.15 18.53
N VAL A 322 2.00 -13.43 19.40
CA VAL A 322 1.99 -13.66 20.85
C VAL A 322 0.59 -13.93 21.32
N GLU A 323 0.42 -14.82 22.29
CA GLU A 323 -0.89 -15.09 22.89
C GLU A 323 -1.43 -13.81 23.52
N ARG A 324 -2.69 -13.46 23.22
CA ARG A 324 -3.31 -12.22 23.67
C ARG A 324 -3.29 -12.12 25.20
N GLU A 325 -3.51 -13.24 25.88
CA GLU A 325 -3.59 -13.33 27.34
C GLU A 325 -2.24 -13.04 28.02
N GLU A 326 -1.13 -13.19 27.28
CA GLU A 326 0.21 -12.85 27.74
C GLU A 326 0.55 -11.36 27.56
N VAL A 327 -0.26 -10.61 26.81
CA VAL A 327 -0.04 -9.19 26.53
C VAL A 327 -0.72 -8.34 27.59
N LEU A 328 0.08 -7.88 28.55
CA LEU A 328 -0.36 -6.93 29.57
C LEU A 328 -0.14 -5.49 29.09
N TRP A 329 -1.11 -4.64 29.38
CA TRP A 329 -1.04 -3.19 29.11
C TRP A 329 -1.42 -2.41 30.36
N ARG A 330 -0.91 -1.17 30.47
CA ARG A 330 -1.21 -0.26 31.57
C ARG A 330 -1.60 1.10 31.03
N THR A 331 -2.42 1.81 31.79
CA THR A 331 -2.82 3.19 31.52
C THR A 331 -2.30 4.09 32.63
N GLU A 332 -1.74 5.24 32.28
CA GLU A 332 -1.33 6.26 33.24
C GLU A 332 -1.80 7.64 32.77
N ALA A 333 -2.28 8.46 33.71
CA ALA A 333 -2.64 9.85 33.44
C ALA A 333 -1.62 10.78 34.12
N ARG A 334 -1.19 11.82 33.39
CA ARG A 334 -0.37 12.90 33.95
C ARG A 334 -1.06 14.24 33.75
N ARG A 335 -1.28 14.94 34.85
CA ARG A 335 -1.72 16.34 34.80
C ARG A 335 -0.51 17.22 34.50
N SER A 336 -0.52 17.86 33.34
CA SER A 336 0.49 18.84 33.00
C SER A 336 0.00 20.24 33.40
N ASN A 337 0.74 20.92 34.28
CA ASN A 337 0.50 22.32 34.63
C ASN A 337 1.15 23.23 33.59
N VAL A 338 0.92 22.99 32.30
CA VAL A 338 1.31 23.98 31.29
C VAL A 338 0.36 25.15 31.48
N ALA A 339 0.88 26.27 31.98
CA ALA A 339 0.19 27.53 31.87
C ALA A 339 -0.01 27.77 30.36
N VAL A 340 -1.22 27.51 29.87
CA VAL A 340 -1.61 27.93 28.53
C VAL A 340 -1.48 29.45 28.54
N ARG A 341 -0.37 29.97 28.03
CA ARG A 341 -0.32 31.37 27.64
C ARG A 341 -1.35 31.49 26.54
N ALA A 342 -2.51 32.01 26.90
CA ALA A 342 -3.48 32.53 25.94
C ALA A 342 -2.85 33.77 25.27
N GLU A 343 -1.76 33.58 24.52
CA GLU A 343 -1.34 34.56 23.53
C GLU A 343 -2.32 34.43 22.36
N GLY A 344 -3.44 35.14 22.50
CA GLY A 344 -4.41 35.37 21.45
C GLY A 344 -5.00 34.09 20.86
N ALA A 345 -5.86 33.41 21.62
CA ALA A 345 -7.01 32.80 20.98
C ALA A 345 -7.80 33.96 20.35
N ARG A 346 -7.45 34.33 19.12
CA ARG A 346 -8.39 35.04 18.26
C ARG A 346 -9.61 34.13 18.25
N GLU A 347 -10.75 34.65 18.68
CA GLU A 347 -12.02 34.02 18.39
C GLU A 347 -11.96 33.58 16.93
N ALA A 348 -12.22 32.30 16.67
CA ALA A 348 -12.30 31.75 15.32
C ALA A 348 -13.58 32.26 14.62
N SER A 349 -13.84 33.56 14.72
CA SER A 349 -14.92 34.30 14.08
C SER A 349 -14.43 35.07 12.84
N ASP A 350 -13.12 35.29 12.66
CA ASP A 350 -12.58 36.14 11.58
C ASP A 350 -11.44 35.56 10.74
N LEU A 351 -11.17 34.25 10.79
CA LEU A 351 -10.20 33.60 9.91
C LEU A 351 -10.83 32.38 9.24
N PHE A 352 -11.54 32.62 8.14
CA PHE A 352 -11.56 31.86 6.89
C PHE A 352 -12.67 32.45 6.03
N VAL A 353 -12.40 33.60 5.40
CA VAL A 353 -13.15 33.96 4.18
C VAL A 353 -12.64 33.01 3.10
N ILE A 354 -13.18 31.79 3.07
CA ILE A 354 -13.05 30.93 1.90
C ILE A 354 -13.75 31.70 0.78
N PRO A 355 -13.06 32.14 -0.29
CA PRO A 355 -13.76 32.73 -1.40
C PRO A 355 -14.73 31.67 -1.91
N LYS A 356 -16.04 31.93 -1.83
CA LYS A 356 -17.08 31.14 -2.52
C LYS A 356 -16.79 31.21 -4.01
N ARG A 357 -15.88 30.38 -4.49
CA ARG A 357 -15.68 30.13 -5.91
C ARG A 357 -16.67 29.05 -6.28
N ASN A 358 -17.80 29.48 -6.82
CA ASN A 358 -18.71 28.61 -7.56
C ASN A 358 -17.98 28.11 -8.82
N TYR A 359 -17.11 27.11 -8.67
CA TYR A 359 -16.68 26.28 -9.78
C TYR A 359 -17.64 25.11 -9.92
N VAL A 360 -18.84 25.40 -10.40
CA VAL A 360 -19.68 24.37 -11.02
C VAL A 360 -19.13 24.17 -12.43
N ARG A 361 -18.10 23.34 -12.56
CA ARG A 361 -17.92 22.62 -13.82
C ARG A 361 -18.62 21.28 -13.60
N ASN A 362 -19.71 21.08 -14.33
CA ASN A 362 -20.25 19.75 -14.59
C ASN A 362 -19.17 18.97 -15.34
N ILE A 363 -18.22 18.38 -14.62
CA ILE A 363 -17.49 17.23 -15.13
C ILE A 363 -18.52 16.12 -15.07
N THR A 364 -19.31 15.98 -16.14
CA THR A 364 -20.09 14.77 -16.36
C THR A 364 -19.11 13.62 -16.24
N ALA A 365 -19.26 12.81 -15.19
CA ALA A 365 -18.51 11.57 -15.05
C ALA A 365 -18.64 10.82 -16.39
N PRO A 366 -17.52 10.35 -16.97
CA PRO A 366 -17.57 9.64 -18.23
C PRO A 366 -18.55 8.47 -18.08
N ALA A 367 -19.36 8.24 -19.12
CA ALA A 367 -20.26 7.09 -19.13
C ALA A 367 -19.44 5.82 -18.87
N LEU A 368 -19.89 5.00 -17.91
CA LEU A 368 -19.23 3.73 -17.63
C LEU A 368 -19.54 2.77 -18.78
N GLU A 369 -18.61 2.70 -19.74
CA GLU A 369 -18.72 1.80 -20.88
C GLU A 369 -17.92 0.51 -20.64
N PRO A 370 -18.43 -0.65 -21.06
CA PRO A 370 -17.69 -1.90 -20.95
C PRO A 370 -16.45 -1.88 -21.82
N ALA A 371 -15.35 -2.47 -21.32
CA ALA A 371 -14.12 -2.56 -22.09
C ALA A 371 -14.31 -3.27 -23.45
N PRO A 372 -13.74 -2.72 -24.54
CA PRO A 372 -13.91 -3.26 -25.88
C PRO A 372 -13.35 -4.68 -25.98
N SER A 373 -14.03 -5.52 -26.77
CA SER A 373 -13.68 -6.94 -26.92
C SER A 373 -12.70 -7.18 -28.05
N GLY A 374 -11.81 -8.16 -27.87
CA GLY A 374 -10.94 -8.67 -28.93
C GLY A 374 -9.87 -7.68 -29.39
N LYS A 375 -9.64 -6.62 -28.60
CA LYS A 375 -8.55 -5.67 -28.80
C LYS A 375 -7.53 -5.85 -27.70
N LYS A 376 -6.26 -5.74 -28.07
CA LYS A 376 -5.15 -5.64 -27.13
C LYS A 376 -5.12 -4.23 -26.57
N ILE A 377 -5.64 -4.07 -25.36
CA ILE A 377 -5.64 -2.80 -24.63
C ILE A 377 -4.87 -2.97 -23.31
N PRO A 378 -4.19 -1.92 -22.82
CA PRO A 378 -3.63 -1.91 -21.47
C PRO A 378 -4.74 -2.07 -20.43
N LEU A 379 -4.46 -2.81 -19.35
CA LEU A 379 -5.37 -2.90 -18.20
C LEU A 379 -5.69 -1.53 -17.59
N TYR A 380 -4.79 -0.56 -17.76
CA TYR A 380 -4.99 0.87 -17.44
C TYR A 380 -6.28 1.48 -17.99
N GLN A 381 -6.80 0.97 -19.12
CA GLN A 381 -8.05 1.47 -19.73
C GLN A 381 -9.30 0.75 -19.19
N VAL A 382 -9.12 -0.29 -18.39
CA VAL A 382 -10.20 -1.19 -17.94
C VAL A 382 -10.40 -1.11 -16.43
N ALA A 383 -9.32 -0.88 -15.69
CA ALA A 383 -9.32 -0.88 -14.25
C ALA A 383 -8.29 0.10 -13.68
N HIS A 384 -8.55 0.52 -12.46
CA HIS A 384 -7.58 1.17 -11.59
C HIS A 384 -7.17 0.25 -10.44
N SER A 385 -6.17 0.68 -9.67
CA SER A 385 -5.53 -0.15 -8.66
C SER A 385 -4.86 0.71 -7.61
N ARG A 386 -4.83 0.17 -6.39
CA ARG A 386 -4.00 0.66 -5.28
C ARG A 386 -3.15 -0.50 -4.78
N ALA A 387 -1.87 -0.25 -4.55
CA ALA A 387 -0.93 -1.21 -3.97
C ALA A 387 -0.54 -0.85 -2.53
N GLY A 388 -0.32 -1.88 -1.72
CA GLY A 388 0.08 -1.82 -0.32
C GLY A 388 1.15 -2.85 -0.01
N ASP A 389 1.91 -2.63 1.07
CA ASP A 389 2.88 -3.62 1.55
C ASP A 389 2.56 -4.02 2.98
N LYS A 390 2.93 -5.24 3.34
CA LYS A 390 3.10 -5.61 4.75
C LYS A 390 4.36 -6.44 4.84
N GLY A 391 5.50 -5.80 5.10
CA GLY A 391 6.79 -6.49 5.21
C GLY A 391 7.31 -6.92 3.84
N ASN A 392 7.66 -8.20 3.65
CA ASN A 392 8.21 -8.70 2.38
C ASN A 392 7.14 -8.98 1.30
N ASP A 393 5.90 -8.62 1.60
CA ASP A 393 4.74 -9.02 0.84
C ASP A 393 3.99 -7.80 0.33
N LEU A 394 3.36 -7.99 -0.82
CA LEU A 394 2.64 -6.96 -1.56
C LEU A 394 1.16 -7.34 -1.64
N ASN A 395 0.28 -6.36 -1.55
CA ASN A 395 -1.09 -6.47 -2.03
C ASN A 395 -1.36 -5.41 -3.10
N PHE A 396 -2.24 -5.70 -4.05
CA PHE A 396 -2.81 -4.70 -4.94
C PHE A 396 -4.24 -5.04 -5.35
N SER A 397 -5.06 -4.01 -5.48
CA SER A 397 -6.44 -4.16 -5.97
C SER A 397 -6.51 -4.14 -7.50
N ILE A 398 -7.56 -4.70 -8.07
CA ILE A 398 -7.96 -4.47 -9.46
C ILE A 398 -9.43 -4.12 -9.44
N ILE A 399 -9.71 -2.83 -9.65
CA ILE A 399 -11.04 -2.25 -9.54
C ILE A 399 -11.45 -1.81 -10.95
N PRO A 400 -12.41 -2.49 -11.59
CA PRO A 400 -12.81 -2.13 -12.94
C PRO A 400 -13.51 -0.77 -12.96
N HIS A 401 -13.25 0.03 -14.00
CA HIS A 401 -14.01 1.27 -14.22
C HIS A 401 -15.50 0.95 -14.47
N PHE A 402 -15.77 -0.12 -15.22
CA PHE A 402 -17.13 -0.66 -15.41
C PHE A 402 -17.29 -1.98 -14.64
N PRO A 403 -18.14 -2.05 -13.59
CA PRO A 403 -18.26 -3.23 -12.73
C PRO A 403 -18.45 -4.57 -13.46
N GLY A 404 -19.15 -4.59 -14.60
CA GLY A 404 -19.36 -5.81 -15.38
C GLY A 404 -18.09 -6.40 -16.01
N ASP A 405 -17.00 -5.66 -16.08
CA ASP A 405 -15.72 -6.14 -16.61
C ASP A 405 -14.98 -7.09 -15.67
N ILE A 406 -15.43 -7.22 -14.41
CA ILE A 406 -14.88 -8.17 -13.45
C ILE A 406 -14.87 -9.60 -13.98
N VAL A 407 -15.89 -9.99 -14.76
CA VAL A 407 -15.98 -11.32 -15.39
C VAL A 407 -14.82 -11.56 -16.35
N LYS A 408 -14.40 -10.53 -17.09
CA LYS A 408 -13.27 -10.61 -18.02
C LYS A 408 -11.93 -10.61 -17.28
N LEU A 409 -11.80 -9.73 -16.28
CA LEU A 409 -10.59 -9.60 -15.48
C LEU A 409 -10.25 -10.91 -14.76
N ARG A 410 -11.24 -11.62 -14.21
CA ARG A 410 -11.08 -12.94 -13.56
C ARG A 410 -10.50 -14.02 -14.48
N LEU A 411 -10.77 -13.95 -15.79
CA LEU A 411 -10.24 -14.92 -16.76
C LEU A 411 -8.79 -14.64 -17.13
N VAL A 412 -8.34 -13.40 -16.97
CA VAL A 412 -7.01 -12.93 -17.37
C VAL A 412 -6.04 -12.93 -16.20
N ILE A 413 -6.48 -12.43 -15.05
CA ILE A 413 -5.66 -12.23 -13.87
C ILE A 413 -5.66 -13.52 -13.06
N THR A 414 -4.80 -14.46 -13.48
CA THR A 414 -4.56 -15.73 -12.76
C THR A 414 -3.29 -15.64 -11.91
N PRO A 415 -3.12 -16.50 -10.89
CA PRO A 415 -1.89 -16.54 -10.10
C PRO A 415 -0.62 -16.68 -10.95
N GLU A 416 -0.66 -17.51 -11.99
CA GLU A 416 0.46 -17.74 -12.91
C GLU A 416 0.76 -16.49 -13.74
N TRP A 417 -0.28 -15.81 -14.21
CA TRP A 417 -0.13 -14.57 -14.98
C TRP A 417 0.51 -13.48 -14.11
N VAL A 418 -0.01 -13.25 -12.90
CA VAL A 418 0.54 -12.28 -11.95
C VAL A 418 1.99 -12.62 -11.63
N LYS A 419 2.28 -13.89 -11.30
CA LYS A 419 3.62 -14.36 -10.99
C LYS A 419 4.59 -14.12 -12.15
N GLY A 420 4.13 -14.30 -13.39
CA GLY A 420 4.90 -13.97 -14.59
C GLY A 420 5.24 -12.48 -14.69
N VAL A 421 4.25 -11.61 -14.48
CA VAL A 421 4.40 -10.15 -14.58
C VAL A 421 5.35 -9.62 -13.50
N VAL A 422 5.19 -10.04 -12.23
CA VAL A 422 6.03 -9.56 -11.12
C VAL A 422 7.43 -10.19 -11.10
N SER A 423 7.71 -11.19 -11.94
CA SER A 423 9.01 -11.87 -11.93
C SER A 423 10.19 -10.96 -12.30
N SER A 424 9.94 -9.85 -13.02
CA SER A 424 10.94 -8.81 -13.30
C SER A 424 11.42 -8.09 -12.03
N LEU A 425 10.62 -8.11 -10.95
CA LEU A 425 10.99 -7.60 -9.62
C LEU A 425 11.98 -8.54 -8.89
N LEU A 426 12.40 -9.64 -9.51
CA LEU A 426 13.43 -10.51 -8.96
C LEU A 426 14.76 -10.37 -9.72
N ASP A 427 14.83 -9.54 -10.76
CA ASP A 427 16.06 -9.25 -11.48
C ASP A 427 17.04 -8.44 -10.62
N PHE A 428 18.30 -8.89 -10.56
CA PHE A 428 19.39 -8.25 -9.82
C PHE A 428 20.12 -7.16 -10.62
N SER A 429 20.00 -7.17 -11.95
CA SER A 429 20.62 -6.19 -12.84
C SER A 429 19.82 -6.07 -14.13
N PRO A 430 19.75 -4.88 -14.75
CA PRO A 430 19.27 -4.71 -16.12
C PRO A 430 20.14 -5.44 -17.16
N PHE A 431 21.41 -5.65 -16.84
CA PHE A 431 22.41 -6.16 -17.77
C PHE A 431 22.41 -7.69 -17.67
N SER A 432 21.88 -8.35 -18.70
CA SER A 432 21.63 -9.79 -18.71
C SER A 432 22.92 -10.60 -18.47
N ASN A 433 22.89 -11.54 -17.53
CA ASN A 433 23.92 -12.55 -17.32
C ASN A 433 23.27 -13.96 -17.30
N PRO A 434 23.87 -14.98 -17.93
CA PRO A 434 23.37 -16.36 -17.88
C PRO A 434 22.98 -16.88 -16.48
N MET A 435 23.69 -16.47 -15.42
CA MET A 435 23.37 -16.88 -14.04
C MET A 435 22.16 -16.16 -13.44
N ALA A 436 21.80 -14.98 -13.95
CA ALA A 436 20.69 -14.17 -13.44
C ALA A 436 19.33 -14.87 -13.62
N SER A 437 19.16 -15.61 -14.72
CA SER A 437 17.92 -16.36 -14.98
C SER A 437 17.70 -17.48 -13.98
N LYS A 438 18.76 -18.15 -13.54
CA LYS A 438 18.66 -19.22 -12.53
C LYS A 438 18.32 -18.65 -11.16
N GLN A 439 19.06 -17.65 -10.68
CA GLN A 439 18.79 -17.01 -9.39
C GLN A 439 17.38 -16.41 -9.31
N ARG A 440 16.90 -15.81 -10.42
CA ARG A 440 15.53 -15.31 -10.53
C ARG A 440 14.51 -16.43 -10.38
N ASN A 441 14.70 -17.54 -11.10
CA ASN A 441 13.79 -18.69 -11.03
C ASN A 441 13.78 -19.31 -9.63
N ASP A 442 14.94 -19.48 -9.00
CA ASP A 442 15.07 -20.02 -7.64
C ASP A 442 14.31 -19.16 -6.61
N LYS A 443 14.39 -17.82 -6.74
CA LYS A 443 13.60 -16.89 -5.90
C LYS A 443 12.10 -16.94 -6.22
N LEU A 444 11.76 -17.06 -7.51
CA LEU A 444 10.37 -17.09 -7.96
C LEU A 444 9.63 -18.32 -7.43
N GLU A 445 10.32 -19.42 -7.15
CA GLU A 445 9.73 -20.59 -6.48
C GLU A 445 9.16 -20.27 -5.09
N GLN A 446 9.75 -19.30 -4.39
CA GLN A 446 9.32 -18.86 -3.05
C GLN A 446 8.16 -17.85 -3.07
N VAL A 447 7.83 -17.32 -4.26
CA VAL A 447 6.75 -16.37 -4.46
C VAL A 447 5.44 -17.12 -4.65
N THR A 448 4.45 -16.80 -3.81
CA THR A 448 3.07 -17.29 -3.97
C THR A 448 2.15 -16.13 -4.31
N VAL A 449 1.09 -16.43 -5.07
CA VAL A 449 0.07 -15.45 -5.45
C VAL A 449 -1.28 -15.98 -4.99
N GLU A 450 -2.01 -15.15 -4.26
CA GLU A 450 -3.36 -15.42 -3.79
C GLU A 450 -4.28 -14.33 -4.38
N ILE A 451 -5.47 -14.71 -4.86
CA ILE A 451 -6.42 -13.78 -5.48
C ILE A 451 -7.77 -13.96 -4.79
N TYR A 452 -8.30 -12.85 -4.27
CA TYR A 452 -9.54 -12.79 -3.53
C TYR A 452 -10.56 -11.89 -4.24
N GLU A 453 -11.84 -12.23 -4.14
CA GLU A 453 -12.93 -11.42 -4.70
C GLU A 453 -13.55 -10.54 -3.61
N ALA A 454 -13.58 -9.24 -3.87
CA ALA A 454 -14.38 -8.27 -3.13
C ALA A 454 -15.69 -8.05 -3.91
N ARG A 455 -16.65 -8.95 -3.68
CA ARG A 455 -17.92 -9.04 -4.42
C ARG A 455 -18.75 -7.76 -4.35
N GLY A 456 -18.84 -7.14 -3.18
CA GLY A 456 -19.68 -5.95 -2.97
C GLY A 456 -19.22 -4.72 -3.77
N ILE A 457 -17.96 -4.68 -4.20
CA ILE A 457 -17.38 -3.65 -5.09
C ILE A 457 -16.90 -4.19 -6.44
N ASN A 458 -17.27 -5.42 -6.81
CA ASN A 458 -16.92 -6.06 -8.09
C ASN A 458 -15.42 -6.00 -8.42
N SER A 459 -14.55 -6.27 -7.44
CA SER A 459 -13.10 -6.07 -7.57
C SER A 459 -12.30 -7.31 -7.17
N LEU A 460 -11.03 -7.35 -7.57
CA LEU A 460 -10.07 -8.36 -7.12
C LEU A 460 -9.09 -7.74 -6.12
N ASN A 461 -8.74 -8.48 -5.07
CA ASN A 461 -7.59 -8.20 -4.22
C ASN A 461 -6.53 -9.28 -4.47
N VAL A 462 -5.37 -8.87 -4.96
CA VAL A 462 -4.27 -9.77 -5.28
C VAL A 462 -3.17 -9.60 -4.24
N VAL A 463 -2.69 -10.72 -3.72
CA VAL A 463 -1.64 -10.78 -2.73
C VAL A 463 -0.46 -11.54 -3.32
N VAL A 464 0.74 -10.98 -3.19
CA VAL A 464 1.99 -11.59 -3.64
C VAL A 464 2.95 -11.69 -2.46
N ARG A 465 3.23 -12.92 -2.02
CA ARG A 465 4.16 -13.20 -0.92
C ARG A 465 5.61 -13.16 -1.39
N ASN A 466 6.51 -12.73 -0.51
CA ASN A 466 7.97 -12.82 -0.68
C ASN A 466 8.54 -12.11 -1.93
N ILE A 467 8.01 -10.95 -2.31
CA ILE A 467 8.37 -10.27 -3.57
C ILE A 467 9.16 -8.97 -3.37
N LEU A 468 9.14 -8.36 -2.17
CA LEU A 468 9.68 -7.01 -1.95
C LEU A 468 11.14 -6.95 -1.49
N ASP A 469 11.91 -8.03 -1.63
CA ASP A 469 13.33 -8.11 -1.25
C ASP A 469 13.60 -7.75 0.23
N GLY A 470 12.73 -8.21 1.13
CA GLY A 470 12.79 -7.95 2.57
C GLY A 470 11.92 -6.78 3.05
N GLY A 471 11.18 -6.13 2.14
CA GLY A 471 10.25 -5.05 2.48
C GLY A 471 10.92 -3.72 2.80
N VAL A 472 10.13 -2.74 3.26
CA VAL A 472 10.52 -1.33 3.45
C VAL A 472 11.88 -1.12 4.12
N ASN A 473 12.18 -1.92 5.14
CA ASN A 473 13.38 -1.79 5.95
C ASN A 473 14.64 -2.32 5.25
N CYS A 474 14.52 -3.40 4.47
CA CYS A 474 15.69 -4.13 3.95
C CYS A 474 15.81 -4.13 2.43
N SER A 475 14.74 -3.77 1.72
CA SER A 475 14.68 -3.81 0.27
C SER A 475 15.80 -2.99 -0.35
N ARG A 476 16.49 -3.61 -1.32
CA ARG A 476 17.50 -2.93 -2.15
C ARG A 476 16.87 -2.17 -3.33
N ARG A 477 15.55 -2.24 -3.50
CA ARG A 477 14.83 -1.51 -4.56
C ARG A 477 14.58 -0.05 -4.19
N ILE A 478 14.30 0.77 -5.21
CA ILE A 478 13.90 2.17 -5.02
C ILE A 478 12.49 2.26 -4.45
N ASP A 479 11.54 1.51 -5.03
CA ASP A 479 10.19 1.36 -4.52
C ASP A 479 10.14 0.18 -3.55
N ARG A 480 10.44 0.47 -2.28
CA ARG A 480 10.49 -0.54 -1.21
C ARG A 480 9.11 -0.94 -0.71
N HIS A 481 8.11 -0.11 -0.99
CA HIS A 481 6.71 -0.30 -0.63
C HIS A 481 5.92 -1.01 -1.74
N GLY A 482 6.52 -1.19 -2.92
CA GLY A 482 5.84 -1.76 -4.08
C GLY A 482 4.64 -0.95 -4.57
N LYS A 483 4.56 0.35 -4.26
CA LYS A 483 3.42 1.20 -4.63
C LYS A 483 3.23 1.29 -6.14
N THR A 484 4.32 1.23 -6.89
CA THR A 484 4.33 1.32 -8.37
C THR A 484 4.06 -0.03 -9.04
N VAL A 485 3.96 -1.13 -8.27
CA VAL A 485 3.69 -2.46 -8.84
C VAL A 485 2.28 -2.54 -9.42
N SER A 486 1.33 -1.77 -8.90
CA SER A 486 0.02 -1.63 -9.56
C SER A 486 0.17 -1.17 -11.01
N ASP A 487 1.07 -0.22 -11.31
CA ASP A 487 1.29 0.26 -12.67
C ASP A 487 1.99 -0.77 -13.55
N LEU A 488 2.92 -1.56 -12.99
CA LEU A 488 3.50 -2.71 -13.70
C LEU A 488 2.40 -3.69 -14.16
N ILE A 489 1.40 -3.93 -13.31
CA ILE A 489 0.24 -4.77 -13.65
C ILE A 489 -0.66 -4.07 -14.67
N LEU A 490 -1.02 -2.81 -14.44
CA LEU A 490 -1.96 -2.07 -15.28
C LEU A 490 -1.40 -1.77 -16.69
N CYS A 491 -0.08 -1.69 -16.85
CA CYS A 491 0.57 -1.51 -18.15
C CYS A 491 0.57 -2.77 -19.02
N GLN A 492 0.18 -3.93 -18.47
CA GLN A 492 0.10 -5.15 -19.27
C GLN A 492 -1.07 -5.07 -20.27
N GLU A 493 -0.79 -5.47 -21.50
CA GLU A 493 -1.76 -5.55 -22.58
C GLU A 493 -2.26 -6.98 -22.75
N ASN A 494 -3.57 -7.21 -22.72
CA ASN A 494 -4.14 -8.55 -22.86
C ASN A 494 -5.11 -8.65 -24.05
N GLU A 495 -4.83 -9.59 -24.97
CA GLU A 495 -5.70 -9.92 -26.11
C GLU A 495 -6.96 -10.72 -25.69
N LYS A 496 -6.93 -11.33 -24.50
CA LYS A 496 -7.97 -12.24 -23.98
C LYS A 496 -9.19 -11.56 -23.36
N ILE A 497 -9.29 -10.23 -23.40
CA ILE A 497 -10.53 -9.51 -23.06
C ILE A 497 -11.50 -9.72 -24.24
N ASN A 498 -12.06 -10.93 -24.37
CA ASN A 498 -12.90 -11.35 -25.49
C ASN A 498 -14.32 -11.66 -25.00
N ILE A 499 -15.33 -10.87 -25.40
CA ILE A 499 -16.74 -11.06 -25.00
C ILE A 499 -17.51 -12.00 -25.94
N SER A 500 -16.91 -12.57 -26.98
CA SER A 500 -17.70 -13.28 -27.99
C SER A 500 -18.41 -14.56 -27.52
N TYR A 501 -18.20 -15.05 -26.29
CA TYR A 501 -18.75 -16.34 -25.83
C TYR A 501 -19.83 -16.31 -24.73
N PHE A 502 -20.11 -15.17 -24.07
CA PHE A 502 -21.06 -15.16 -22.93
C PHE A 502 -22.42 -14.51 -23.21
N TYR A 503 -22.53 -13.62 -24.19
CA TYR A 503 -23.84 -13.04 -24.53
C TYR A 503 -24.73 -13.99 -25.35
N LEU A 504 -24.14 -14.93 -26.11
CA LEU A 504 -24.91 -15.91 -26.89
C LEU A 504 -25.46 -17.07 -26.04
N SER A 505 -24.79 -17.45 -24.95
CA SER A 505 -25.26 -18.54 -24.08
C SER A 505 -26.44 -18.10 -23.22
N TYR A 506 -26.40 -16.90 -22.63
CA TYR A 506 -27.51 -16.35 -21.84
C TYR A 506 -28.72 -15.95 -22.69
N PHE A 507 -28.54 -15.40 -23.90
CA PHE A 507 -29.67 -15.17 -24.80
C PHE A 507 -30.27 -16.47 -25.33
N SER A 508 -29.47 -17.53 -25.58
CA SER A 508 -30.04 -18.82 -26.00
C SER A 508 -30.88 -19.47 -24.89
N LEU A 509 -30.47 -19.35 -23.62
CA LEU A 509 -31.22 -19.88 -22.48
C LEU A 509 -32.51 -19.08 -22.21
N LEU A 510 -32.50 -17.75 -22.35
CA LEU A 510 -33.71 -16.92 -22.25
C LEU A 510 -34.68 -17.12 -23.42
N VAL A 511 -34.18 -17.25 -24.66
CA VAL A 511 -35.03 -17.49 -25.84
C VAL A 511 -35.63 -18.91 -25.82
N THR A 512 -34.93 -19.89 -25.24
CA THR A 512 -35.48 -21.25 -25.07
C THR A 512 -36.53 -21.31 -23.95
N SER A 513 -36.35 -20.54 -22.88
CA SER A 513 -37.34 -20.43 -21.79
C SER A 513 -38.62 -19.71 -22.22
N VAL A 514 -38.51 -18.63 -23.01
CA VAL A 514 -39.69 -17.88 -23.51
C VAL A 514 -40.45 -18.66 -24.60
N LYS A 515 -39.77 -19.46 -25.45
CA LYS A 515 -40.44 -20.37 -26.39
C LYS A 515 -41.15 -21.54 -25.70
N SER A 516 -40.67 -21.96 -24.53
CA SER A 516 -41.31 -23.02 -23.75
C SER A 516 -42.56 -22.53 -23.02
N LEU A 517 -42.59 -21.25 -22.61
CA LEU A 517 -43.77 -20.64 -21.98
C LEU A 517 -44.89 -20.29 -22.98
N LEU A 518 -44.55 -19.92 -24.21
CA LEU A 518 -45.51 -19.62 -25.29
C LEU A 518 -46.16 -20.85 -25.94
N HIS A 519 -45.71 -22.07 -25.59
CA HIS A 519 -46.37 -23.31 -26.01
C HIS A 519 -47.30 -23.88 -24.93
N LEU A 520 -47.37 -23.23 -23.77
CA LEU A 520 -48.17 -23.60 -22.59
C LEU A 520 -49.27 -22.57 -22.25
N LEU A 521 -49.41 -21.53 -23.07
CA LEU A 521 -50.57 -20.65 -23.20
C LEU A 521 -51.23 -20.91 -24.55
#